data_AF-A0A524ID14-F1
#
_entry.id   AF-A0A524ID14-F1
#
_cell.length_a   1.000
_cell.length_b   1.000
_cell.length_c   1.000
_cell.angle_alpha   90.00
_cell.angle_beta   90.00
_cell.angle_gamma   90.00
#
_symmetry.space_group_name_H-M   'P 1'
#
loop_
_entity.id
_entity.type
_entity.pdbx_description
1 polymer ?
#
loop_
_entity_poly.entity_id
_entity_poly.type
_entity_poly.pdbx_seq_one_letter_code
_entity_poly.pdbx_strand_id
1 'polypeptide(L)'
;AYGMFPHYLVEFVKRRRILSLEEAVRKLTGLPAHEVFHIKDRGLLQQDMYADIVIMNFDELHAKNDFLNPELPPEGIKFVIINGKISYENKKHTRVKSGKVLRR
;
A
#
# COMPACT_ATOMS: atom_id res chain seq x y z
N ALA A 1 7.44 -5.61 10.20
CA ALA A 1 6.18 -6.29 9.84
C ALA A 1 5.64 -5.72 8.53
N TYR A 2 5.56 -6.52 7.47
CA TYR A 2 5.16 -6.07 6.12
C TYR A 2 3.69 -6.40 5.76
N GLY A 3 2.98 -7.14 6.63
CA GLY A 3 1.70 -7.75 6.29
C GLY A 3 0.43 -7.00 6.69
N MET A 4 0.53 -5.88 7.42
CA MET A 4 -0.66 -5.23 7.98
C MET A 4 -1.67 -4.75 6.93
N PHE A 5 -1.22 -4.05 5.88
CA PHE A 5 -2.12 -3.57 4.82
C PHE A 5 -2.69 -4.69 3.94
N PRO A 6 -1.89 -5.68 3.49
CA PRO A 6 -2.43 -6.86 2.83
C PRO A 6 -3.43 -7.63 3.71
N HIS A 7 -3.14 -7.78 5.00
CA HIS A 7 -4.06 -8.43 5.93
C HIS A 7 -5.38 -7.66 6.03
N TYR A 8 -5.33 -6.33 6.19
CA TYR A 8 -6.50 -5.48 6.22
C TYR A 8 -7.39 -5.66 4.97
N LEU A 9 -6.78 -5.63 3.78
CA LEU A 9 -7.51 -5.80 2.52
C LEU A 9 -8.14 -7.20 2.41
N VAL A 10 -7.40 -8.26 2.72
CA VAL A 10 -7.93 -9.63 2.72
C VAL A 10 -9.04 -9.79 3.74
N GLU A 11 -8.84 -9.28 4.94
CA GLU A 11 -9.78 -9.44 6.05
C GLU A 11 -11.10 -8.74 5.80
N PHE A 12 -11.04 -7.45 5.49
CA PHE A 12 -12.24 -6.61 5.50
C PHE A 12 -12.93 -6.54 4.13
N VAL A 13 -12.20 -6.78 3.04
CA VAL A 13 -12.76 -6.80 1.68
C VAL A 13 -13.08 -8.23 1.24
N LYS A 14 -12.12 -9.17 1.25
CA LYS A 14 -12.37 -10.55 0.75
C LYS A 14 -13.15 -11.41 1.74
N ARG A 15 -12.71 -11.48 2.99
CA ARG A 15 -13.22 -12.44 3.99
C ARG A 15 -14.54 -11.98 4.59
N ARG A 16 -14.54 -10.81 5.22
CA ARG A 16 -15.75 -10.27 5.88
C ARG A 16 -16.71 -9.58 4.92
N ARG A 17 -16.20 -9.07 3.79
CA ARG A 17 -16.98 -8.33 2.78
C ARG A 17 -17.77 -7.16 3.38
N ILE A 18 -17.18 -6.46 4.36
CA ILE A 18 -17.81 -5.31 5.03
C ILE A 18 -17.36 -3.98 4.42
N LEU A 19 -16.32 -3.99 3.58
CA LEU A 19 -15.86 -2.84 2.80
C LEU A 19 -15.76 -3.25 1.33
N SER A 20 -16.04 -2.32 0.43
CA SER A 20 -15.61 -2.44 -0.96
C SER A 20 -14.08 -2.27 -1.05
N LEU A 21 -13.50 -2.66 -2.18
CA LEU A 21 -12.06 -2.46 -2.40
C LEU A 21 -11.71 -0.98 -2.43
N GLU A 22 -12.53 -0.16 -3.09
CA GLU A 22 -12.35 1.29 -3.24
C GLU A 22 -12.42 2.00 -1.88
N GLU A 23 -13.38 1.62 -1.03
CA GLU A 23 -13.51 2.12 0.33
C GLU A 23 -12.25 1.79 1.16
N ALA A 24 -11.81 0.54 1.10
CA ALA A 24 -10.62 0.10 1.81
C ALA A 24 -9.36 0.82 1.31
N VAL A 25 -9.20 0.99 -0.01
CA VAL A 25 -8.07 1.74 -0.61
C VAL A 25 -8.12 3.21 -0.18
N ARG A 26 -9.28 3.87 -0.18
CA ARG A 26 -9.40 5.26 0.30
C ARG A 26 -8.94 5.38 1.75
N LYS A 27 -9.36 4.45 2.62
CA LYS A 27 -8.94 4.43 4.04
C LYS A 27 -7.43 4.27 4.24
N LEU A 28 -6.73 3.68 3.27
CA LEU A 28 -5.28 3.52 3.29
C LEU A 28 -4.51 4.65 2.59
N THR A 29 -5.18 5.49 1.80
CA THR A 29 -4.53 6.46 0.89
C THR A 29 -5.10 7.87 1.05
N GLY A 30 -6.23 8.17 0.40
CA GLY A 30 -6.81 9.50 0.34
C GLY A 30 -7.25 10.03 1.71
N LEU A 31 -7.88 9.19 2.54
CA LEU A 31 -8.33 9.60 3.89
C LEU A 31 -7.16 10.06 4.77
N PRO A 32 -6.09 9.27 4.99
CA PRO A 32 -4.97 9.74 5.79
C PRO A 32 -4.27 10.95 5.16
N ALA A 33 -4.11 10.97 3.83
CA ALA A 33 -3.45 12.09 3.15
C ALA A 33 -4.22 13.41 3.29
N HIS A 34 -5.53 13.42 3.04
CA HIS A 34 -6.29 14.66 2.89
C HIS A 34 -7.09 15.06 4.15
N GLU A 35 -7.61 14.08 4.89
CA GLU A 35 -8.52 14.35 6.02
C GLU A 35 -7.78 14.35 7.36
N VAL A 36 -6.69 13.59 7.50
CA VAL A 36 -5.98 13.42 8.78
C VAL A 36 -4.68 14.21 8.83
N PHE A 37 -3.81 14.06 7.83
CA PHE A 37 -2.45 14.63 7.85
C PHE A 37 -2.25 15.84 6.95
N HIS A 38 -3.21 16.14 6.06
CA HIS A 38 -3.17 17.23 5.10
C HIS A 38 -1.88 17.26 4.25
N ILE A 39 -1.45 16.08 3.79
CA ILE A 39 -0.30 15.89 2.91
C ILE A 39 -0.72 16.28 1.49
N LYS A 40 -0.13 17.36 0.98
CA LYS A 40 -0.38 17.84 -0.38
C LYS A 40 0.17 16.86 -1.42
N ASP A 41 -0.53 16.78 -2.55
CA ASP A 41 -0.11 16.08 -3.77
C ASP A 41 0.18 14.57 -3.59
N ARG A 42 -0.41 13.92 -2.58
CA ARG A 42 -0.30 12.47 -2.32
C ARG A 42 -1.64 11.85 -1.92
N GLY A 43 -1.75 10.53 -2.05
CA GLY A 43 -2.91 9.76 -1.57
C GLY A 43 -4.02 9.55 -2.60
N LEU A 44 -3.92 10.14 -3.79
CA LEU A 44 -4.82 9.92 -4.92
C LEU A 44 -4.01 9.68 -6.20
N LEU A 45 -4.61 9.00 -7.17
CA LEU A 45 -4.06 8.83 -8.51
C LEU A 45 -4.68 9.89 -9.43
N GLN A 46 -4.00 11.04 -9.56
CA GLN A 46 -4.40 12.15 -10.41
C GLN A 46 -3.16 12.76 -11.08
N GLN A 47 -3.37 13.44 -12.19
CA GLN A 47 -2.33 14.26 -12.81
C GLN A 47 -1.72 15.23 -11.79
N ASP A 48 -0.42 15.49 -11.95
CA ASP A 48 0.40 16.41 -11.14
C ASP A 48 0.61 15.99 -9.66
N MET A 49 0.13 14.80 -9.26
CA MET A 49 0.44 14.23 -7.94
C MET A 49 1.74 13.42 -7.95
N TYR A 50 2.34 13.24 -6.78
CA TYR A 50 3.48 12.36 -6.62
C TYR A 50 3.10 10.92 -6.99
N ALA A 51 3.93 10.27 -7.81
CA ALA A 51 3.77 8.88 -8.20
C ALA A 51 4.17 7.92 -7.08
N ASP A 52 3.33 7.86 -6.03
CA ASP A 52 3.35 6.85 -4.98
C ASP A 52 2.27 5.80 -5.29
N ILE A 53 2.68 4.66 -5.87
CA ILE A 53 1.77 3.71 -6.50
C ILE A 53 2.10 2.30 -6.04
N VAL A 54 1.06 1.53 -5.70
CA VAL A 54 1.16 0.09 -5.47
C VAL A 54 0.42 -0.63 -6.59
N ILE A 55 1.11 -1.54 -7.27
CA ILE A 55 0.51 -2.44 -8.25
C ILE A 55 0.43 -3.82 -7.62
N MET A 56 -0.78 -4.35 -7.52
CA MET A 56 -1.05 -5.63 -6.88
C MET A 56 -2.06 -6.45 -7.66
N ASN A 57 -1.89 -7.77 -7.66
CA ASN A 57 -2.95 -8.70 -8.01
C ASN A 57 -3.83 -8.87 -6.77
N PHE A 58 -5.04 -8.30 -6.82
CA PHE A 58 -5.94 -8.37 -5.68
C PHE A 58 -6.37 -9.80 -5.39
N ASP A 59 -6.61 -10.65 -6.39
CA ASP A 59 -7.05 -12.04 -6.19
C ASP A 59 -5.98 -12.89 -5.50
N GLU A 60 -4.71 -12.68 -5.85
CA GLU A 60 -3.55 -13.34 -5.24
C GLU A 60 -3.09 -12.69 -3.92
N LEU A 61 -3.68 -11.56 -3.52
CA LEU A 61 -3.26 -10.85 -2.31
C LEU A 61 -3.50 -11.72 -1.08
N HIS A 62 -2.42 -12.01 -0.35
CA HIS A 62 -2.43 -12.80 0.87
C HIS A 62 -1.35 -12.34 1.86
N ALA A 63 -1.73 -12.22 3.13
CA ALA A 63 -0.80 -11.97 4.22
C ALA A 63 -0.34 -13.31 4.80
N LYS A 64 0.91 -13.71 4.54
CA LYS A 64 1.47 -14.99 5.04
C LYS A 64 2.00 -14.90 6.47
N ASN A 65 2.12 -13.70 7.02
CA ASN A 65 2.66 -13.50 8.35
C ASN A 65 1.64 -13.90 9.43
N ASP A 66 2.11 -14.61 10.44
CA ASP A 66 1.35 -14.96 11.64
C ASP A 66 2.15 -14.57 12.89
N PHE A 67 1.65 -14.92 14.08
CA PHE A 67 2.32 -14.64 15.35
C PHE A 67 3.69 -15.32 15.48
N LEU A 68 3.89 -16.45 14.81
CA LEU A 68 5.13 -17.22 14.84
C LEU A 68 6.13 -16.76 13.76
N ASN A 69 5.62 -16.20 12.67
CA ASN A 69 6.37 -15.81 11.48
C ASN A 69 6.02 -14.38 11.03
N PRO A 70 6.33 -13.35 11.84
CA PRO A 70 5.92 -11.96 11.56
C PRO A 70 6.66 -11.31 10.38
N GLU A 71 7.76 -11.92 9.93
CA GLU A 71 8.65 -11.38 8.89
C GLU A 71 8.30 -11.84 7.48
N LEU A 72 7.38 -12.80 7.32
CA LEU A 72 7.03 -13.32 6.00
C LEU A 72 6.43 -12.20 5.12
N PRO A 73 6.96 -12.01 3.89
CA PRO A 73 6.44 -11.00 3.00
C PRO A 73 5.04 -11.40 2.50
N PRO A 74 4.16 -10.41 2.24
CA PRO A 74 2.87 -10.67 1.62
C PRO A 74 3.04 -11.14 0.16
N GLU A 75 2.03 -11.83 -0.35
CA GLU A 75 1.91 -12.17 -1.76
C GLU A 75 0.92 -11.26 -2.48
N GLY A 76 1.00 -11.22 -3.81
CA GLY A 76 0.14 -10.41 -4.67
C GLY A 76 0.64 -8.99 -4.94
N ILE A 77 1.63 -8.46 -4.20
CA ILE A 77 2.23 -7.15 -4.51
C ILE A 77 3.29 -7.33 -5.61
N LYS A 78 3.07 -6.69 -6.76
CA LYS A 78 4.00 -6.75 -7.91
C LYS A 78 5.01 -5.61 -7.88
N PHE A 79 4.53 -4.38 -7.68
CA PHE A 79 5.37 -3.18 -7.66
C PHE A 79 4.98 -2.24 -6.52
N VAL A 80 5.99 -1.60 -5.94
CA VAL A 80 5.82 -0.39 -5.13
C VAL A 80 6.70 0.70 -5.71
N ILE A 81 6.08 1.82 -6.07
CA ILE A 81 6.70 2.99 -6.67
C ILE A 81 6.57 4.12 -5.66
N ILE A 82 7.67 4.80 -5.36
CA ILE A 82 7.71 5.94 -4.46
C ILE A 82 8.34 7.10 -5.22
N ASN A 83 7.64 8.23 -5.30
CA ASN A 83 8.09 9.41 -6.05
C ASN A 83 8.55 9.06 -7.49
N GLY A 84 7.82 8.17 -8.16
CA GLY A 84 8.09 7.76 -9.55
C GLY A 84 9.25 6.77 -9.73
N LYS A 85 9.86 6.28 -8.65
CA LYS A 85 10.93 5.27 -8.72
C LYS A 85 10.48 3.95 -8.10
N ILE A 86 10.81 2.84 -8.75
CA ILE A 86 10.50 1.48 -8.26
C ILE A 86 11.35 1.19 -7.03
N SER A 87 10.70 1.05 -5.87
CA SER A 87 11.31 0.67 -4.59
C SER A 87 11.19 -0.82 -4.30
N TYR A 88 10.19 -1.49 -4.88
CA TYR A 88 9.97 -2.92 -4.78
C TYR A 88 9.44 -3.49 -6.09
N GLU A 89 9.99 -4.62 -6.51
CA GLU A 89 9.60 -5.36 -7.70
C GLU A 89 9.88 -6.85 -7.50
N ASN A 90 8.99 -7.72 -8.01
CA ASN A 90 9.22 -9.17 -8.08
C ASN A 90 9.69 -9.80 -6.76
N LYS A 91 9.00 -9.47 -5.66
CA LYS A 91 9.30 -9.93 -4.30
C LYS A 91 10.60 -9.40 -3.68
N LYS A 92 11.25 -8.40 -4.28
CA LYS A 92 12.54 -7.86 -3.83
C LYS A 92 12.54 -6.34 -3.72
N HIS A 93 13.18 -5.83 -2.66
CA HIS A 93 13.43 -4.39 -2.51
C HIS A 93 14.60 -3.96 -3.40
N THR A 94 14.45 -2.88 -4.16
CA THR A 94 15.45 -2.41 -5.15
C THR A 94 16.59 -1.61 -4.52
N ARG A 95 16.50 -1.31 -3.21
CA ARG A 95 17.40 -0.42 -2.44
C ARG A 95 17.34 1.06 -2.86
N VAL A 96 16.48 1.41 -3.81
CA VAL A 96 16.24 2.80 -4.19
C VAL A 96 15.54 3.54 -3.03
N LYS A 97 16.22 4.57 -2.51
CA LYS A 97 15.71 5.45 -1.45
C LYS A 97 15.11 6.71 -2.07
N SER A 98 13.90 6.61 -2.61
CA SER A 98 13.19 7.73 -3.25
C SER A 98 12.28 8.51 -2.30
N GLY A 99 12.20 8.12 -1.02
CA GLY A 99 11.41 8.83 -0.01
C GLY A 99 11.88 10.28 0.22
N LYS A 100 10.94 11.14 0.61
CA LYS A 100 11.21 12.53 1.00
C LYS A 100 10.64 12.80 2.38
N VAL A 101 11.33 13.62 3.17
CA VAL A 101 10.78 14.14 4.42
C VAL A 101 9.62 15.08 4.07
N LEU A 102 8.43 14.78 4.60
CA LEU A 102 7.27 15.65 4.48
C LEU A 102 7.38 16.75 5.52
N ARG A 103 7.29 18.00 5.07
CA ARG A 103 7.26 19.19 5.94
C ARG A 103 5.85 19.78 5.88
N ARG A 104 5.36 20.24 7.03
CA ARG A 104 4.10 20.98 7.13
C ARG A 104 4.31 22.43 6.71
#